data_AF-A0A1Q4V7S4-F1
#
_entry.id   AF-A0A1Q4V7S4-F1
#
_cell.length_a   1.000
_cell.length_b   1.000
_cell.length_c   1.000
_cell.angle_alpha   90.00
_cell.angle_beta   90.00
_cell.angle_gamma   90.00
#
_symmetry.space_group_name_H-M   'P 1'
#
loop_
_entity.id
_entity.type
_entity.pdbx_description
1 polymer ?
#
loop_
_entity_poly.entity_id
_entity_poly.type
_entity_poly.pdbx_seq_one_letter_code
_entity_poly.pdbx_strand_id
1 'polypeptide(L)'
;MSRGARLAAHSAVSTSLAARSDSGLREFVDAGAPLGSGIGGETVLLEVEGSRVFVKQVRLTDLERRPGLVHSTANLFGLPAFCHYGIGTIGGPGFGAWRELAAHTMTTNWVIAGDHDGFPLMYHWRVIPDSGRPLPEELADVERAVAYWGGGPAVRRRIEALRQSTASLVLFLEYIPQNLHDWLGVQIGAGDEAAERACAMVDDELEAGLSFMNARGFLHFDAHFENILTDGRRLFFTDYGLAISSRFDLARDEADFFDEHRTYDRCYAATHLVNWLAVALHGCTPEERKVFVNACAEGVPPEGVPASVAALLVRDAPVAAAMGDFYREFQQESRETRHPLVAISRMKRST
;
A
#
# COMPACT_ATOMS: atom_id res chain seq x y z
N MET A 1 -6.95 -20.18 -0.25
CA MET A 1 -6.37 -21.41 0.38
C MET A 1 -6.71 -21.45 1.85
N SER A 2 -6.74 -22.62 2.51
CA SER A 2 -6.90 -22.67 3.98
C SER A 2 -5.65 -22.18 4.70
N ARG A 3 -5.77 -21.66 5.92
CA ARG A 3 -4.61 -21.22 6.73
C ARG A 3 -3.58 -22.34 6.90
N GLY A 4 -4.01 -23.57 7.19
CA GLY A 4 -3.12 -24.72 7.31
C GLY A 4 -2.29 -24.99 6.04
N ALA A 5 -2.91 -24.89 4.85
CA ALA A 5 -2.20 -25.04 3.58
C ALA A 5 -1.19 -23.90 3.35
N ARG A 6 -1.55 -22.66 3.71
CA ARG A 6 -0.65 -21.50 3.62
C ARG A 6 0.58 -21.66 4.53
N LEU A 7 0.40 -22.14 5.77
CA LEU A 7 1.51 -22.38 6.70
C LEU A 7 2.41 -23.56 6.28
N ALA A 8 1.84 -24.59 5.67
CA ALA A 8 2.60 -25.69 5.09
C ALA A 8 3.46 -25.22 3.92
N ALA A 9 2.86 -24.45 2.99
CA ALA A 9 3.58 -23.83 1.87
C ALA A 9 4.69 -22.90 2.38
N HIS A 10 4.39 -22.06 3.38
CA HIS A 10 5.39 -21.21 4.01
C HIS A 10 6.58 -22.01 4.52
N SER A 11 6.36 -23.09 5.25
CA SER A 11 7.46 -23.91 5.80
C SER A 11 8.33 -24.53 4.69
N ALA A 12 7.69 -25.10 3.65
CA ALA A 12 8.39 -25.75 2.54
C ALA A 12 9.19 -24.74 1.70
N VAL A 13 8.53 -23.66 1.24
CA VAL A 13 9.14 -22.63 0.40
C VAL A 13 10.26 -21.90 1.14
N SER A 14 10.04 -21.53 2.42
CA SER A 14 11.07 -20.86 3.22
C SER A 14 12.33 -21.72 3.36
N THR A 15 12.17 -23.02 3.58
CA THR A 15 13.29 -23.97 3.71
C THR A 15 14.06 -24.08 2.39
N SER A 16 13.35 -24.22 1.27
CA SER A 16 13.95 -24.33 -0.07
C SER A 16 14.72 -23.06 -0.45
N LEU A 17 14.15 -21.87 -0.19
CA LEU A 17 14.81 -20.59 -0.45
C LEU A 17 16.02 -20.35 0.47
N ALA A 18 15.91 -20.68 1.76
CA ALA A 18 16.98 -20.49 2.73
C ALA A 18 18.23 -21.34 2.43
N ALA A 19 18.06 -22.50 1.79
CA ALA A 19 19.15 -23.40 1.40
C ALA A 19 19.96 -22.89 0.19
N ARG A 20 19.50 -21.85 -0.51
CA ARG A 20 20.19 -21.29 -1.68
C ARG A 20 21.25 -20.27 -1.28
N SER A 21 22.37 -20.28 -2.00
CA SER A 21 23.37 -19.21 -1.93
C SER A 21 22.83 -17.93 -2.55
N ASP A 22 23.46 -16.79 -2.25
CA ASP A 22 23.06 -15.50 -2.83
C ASP A 22 23.18 -15.50 -4.36
N SER A 23 24.22 -16.15 -4.91
CA SER A 23 24.36 -16.34 -6.37
C SER A 23 23.24 -17.20 -6.95
N GLY A 24 22.90 -18.30 -6.28
CA GLY A 24 21.84 -19.20 -6.70
C GLY A 24 20.44 -18.61 -6.55
N LEU A 25 20.23 -17.66 -5.64
CA LEU A 25 19.00 -16.86 -5.56
C LEU A 25 18.95 -15.82 -6.67
N ARG A 26 20.08 -15.15 -6.98
CA ARG A 26 20.13 -14.17 -8.08
C ARG A 26 19.77 -14.82 -9.41
N GLU A 27 20.45 -15.91 -9.77
CA GLU A 27 20.18 -16.66 -11.01
C GLU A 27 18.72 -17.12 -11.08
N PHE A 28 18.15 -17.51 -9.94
CA PHE A 28 16.77 -17.97 -9.87
C PHE A 28 15.76 -16.85 -10.07
N VAL A 29 16.01 -15.66 -9.50
CA VAL A 29 15.18 -14.47 -9.73
C VAL A 29 15.32 -14.00 -11.18
N ASP A 30 16.52 -13.99 -11.75
CA ASP A 30 16.77 -13.57 -13.14
C ASP A 30 16.11 -14.50 -14.17
N ALA A 31 15.94 -15.78 -13.83
CA ALA A 31 15.25 -16.77 -14.68
C ALA A 31 13.72 -16.75 -14.55
N GLY A 32 13.16 -15.99 -13.59
CA GLY A 32 11.73 -15.98 -13.33
C GLY A 32 10.92 -15.20 -14.38
N ALA A 33 9.61 -15.46 -14.42
CA ALA A 33 8.72 -14.79 -15.35
C ALA A 33 8.44 -13.34 -14.86
N PRO A 34 8.71 -12.30 -15.67
CA PRO A 34 8.37 -10.93 -15.30
C PRO A 34 6.85 -10.77 -15.14
N LEU A 35 6.41 -10.12 -14.05
CA LEU A 35 5.01 -9.77 -13.82
C LEU A 35 4.71 -8.29 -14.07
N GLY A 36 5.70 -7.42 -13.86
CA GLY A 36 5.55 -5.96 -14.01
C GLY A 36 6.62 -5.18 -13.26
N SER A 37 6.53 -3.86 -13.31
CA SER A 37 7.45 -2.92 -12.67
C SER A 37 6.70 -1.71 -12.11
N GLY A 38 7.06 -1.23 -10.92
CA GLY A 38 6.58 0.04 -10.35
C GLY A 38 7.64 0.71 -9.46
N ILE A 39 7.27 1.74 -8.69
CA ILE A 39 8.19 2.48 -7.79
C ILE A 39 8.87 1.52 -6.80
N GLY A 40 8.13 0.53 -6.30
CA GLY A 40 8.60 -0.52 -5.40
C GLY A 40 9.52 -1.56 -6.03
N GLY A 41 9.80 -1.49 -7.34
CA GLY A 41 10.76 -2.33 -8.05
C GLY A 41 10.18 -3.24 -9.14
N GLU A 42 11.05 -4.10 -9.68
CA GLU A 42 10.67 -5.17 -10.61
C GLU A 42 10.03 -6.32 -9.84
N THR A 43 8.97 -6.89 -10.41
CA THR A 43 8.25 -8.02 -9.83
C THR A 43 8.37 -9.26 -10.71
N VAL A 44 8.65 -10.39 -10.08
CA VAL A 44 8.93 -11.66 -10.76
C VAL A 44 8.06 -12.76 -10.15
N LEU A 45 7.54 -13.67 -10.98
CA LEU A 45 6.86 -14.88 -10.53
C LEU A 45 7.80 -16.07 -10.63
N LEU A 46 7.91 -16.80 -9.52
CA LEU A 46 8.66 -18.05 -9.41
C LEU A 46 7.75 -19.20 -9.02
N GLU A 47 8.18 -20.42 -9.32
CA GLU A 47 7.61 -21.65 -8.76
C GLU A 47 8.64 -22.28 -7.82
N VAL A 48 8.27 -22.49 -6.56
CA VAL A 48 9.13 -23.06 -5.52
C VAL A 48 8.33 -24.08 -4.74
N GLU A 49 8.80 -25.33 -4.67
CA GLU A 49 8.08 -26.42 -3.99
C GLU A 49 6.60 -26.51 -4.42
N GLY A 50 6.32 -26.35 -5.72
CA GLY A 50 4.96 -26.36 -6.29
C GLY A 50 4.08 -25.15 -5.91
N SER A 51 4.65 -24.13 -5.26
CA SER A 51 3.96 -22.90 -4.87
C SER A 51 4.39 -21.74 -5.75
N ARG A 52 3.42 -20.90 -6.15
CA ARG A 52 3.70 -19.64 -6.83
C ARG A 52 4.21 -18.61 -5.83
N VAL A 53 5.35 -17.99 -6.13
CA VAL A 53 6.03 -17.02 -5.27
C VAL A 53 6.16 -15.70 -6.02
N PHE A 54 5.58 -14.66 -5.45
CA PHE A 54 5.76 -13.29 -5.92
C PHE A 54 7.05 -12.73 -5.35
N VAL A 55 7.93 -12.21 -6.21
CA VAL A 55 9.20 -11.63 -5.79
C VAL A 55 9.16 -10.13 -6.00
N LYS A 56 9.41 -9.36 -4.93
CA LYS A 56 9.57 -7.90 -4.98
C LYS A 56 11.04 -7.54 -4.74
N GLN A 57 11.61 -6.70 -5.61
CA GLN A 57 12.99 -6.21 -5.48
C GLN A 57 13.02 -4.74 -5.05
N VAL A 58 13.33 -4.47 -3.80
CA VAL A 58 13.39 -3.11 -3.24
C VAL A 58 14.84 -2.62 -3.26
N ARG A 59 15.10 -1.45 -3.85
CA ARG A 59 16.45 -0.87 -3.89
C ARG A 59 16.99 -0.65 -2.47
N LEU A 60 18.19 -1.13 -2.21
CA LEU A 60 18.88 -1.00 -0.93
C LEU A 60 20.10 -0.09 -1.10
N THR A 61 20.03 1.11 -0.52
CA THR A 61 21.09 2.11 -0.69
C THR A 61 22.35 1.75 0.08
N ASP A 62 23.50 2.29 -0.33
CA ASP A 62 24.76 2.09 0.38
C ASP A 62 24.73 2.64 1.81
N LEU A 63 23.89 3.67 2.08
CA LEU A 63 23.65 4.16 3.43
C LEU A 63 22.96 3.09 4.29
N GLU A 64 21.88 2.49 3.76
CA GLU A 64 21.13 1.42 4.44
C GLU A 64 21.97 0.14 4.66
N ARG A 65 23.06 -0.04 3.91
CA ARG A 65 23.99 -1.19 4.05
C ARG A 65 25.10 -0.98 5.06
N ARG A 66 25.29 0.22 5.61
CA ARG A 66 26.41 0.48 6.51
C ARG A 66 26.30 -0.37 7.78
N PRO A 67 27.43 -0.81 8.36
CA PRO A 67 27.42 -1.44 9.68
C PRO A 67 26.69 -0.56 10.70
N GLY A 68 25.77 -1.15 11.45
CA GLY A 68 24.92 -0.45 12.42
C GLY A 68 23.61 0.12 11.87
N LEU A 69 23.43 0.19 10.55
CA LEU A 69 22.18 0.65 9.91
C LEU A 69 21.36 -0.48 9.26
N VAL A 70 21.92 -1.69 9.20
CA VAL A 70 21.21 -2.90 8.77
C VAL A 70 20.01 -3.14 9.70
N HIS A 71 18.83 -3.36 9.12
CA HIS A 71 17.54 -3.47 9.84
C HIS A 71 17.08 -2.20 10.56
N SER A 72 17.74 -1.05 10.37
CA SER A 72 17.27 0.20 10.96
C SER A 72 15.94 0.62 10.34
N THR A 73 14.95 0.89 11.19
CA THR A 73 13.67 1.48 10.80
C THR A 73 13.66 2.99 10.98
N ALA A 74 14.81 3.61 11.23
CA ALA A 74 14.94 5.06 11.33
C ALA A 74 14.81 5.74 9.97
N ASN A 75 14.36 7.00 9.97
CA ASN A 75 14.36 7.85 8.78
C ASN A 75 15.79 8.34 8.47
N LEU A 76 16.58 7.48 7.83
CA LEU A 76 18.01 7.70 7.60
C LEU A 76 18.34 8.94 6.76
N PHE A 77 17.37 9.43 5.97
CA PHE A 77 17.56 10.56 5.07
C PHE A 77 17.01 11.88 5.64
N GLY A 78 16.23 11.82 6.73
CA GLY A 78 15.48 12.95 7.28
C GLY A 78 14.41 13.43 6.30
N LEU A 79 13.69 12.49 5.68
CA LEU A 79 12.58 12.81 4.77
C LEU A 79 11.43 13.46 5.53
N PRO A 80 10.76 14.47 4.96
CA PRO A 80 9.55 15.02 5.53
C PRO A 80 8.46 13.94 5.66
N ALA A 81 7.71 13.96 6.76
CA ALA A 81 6.68 12.95 7.04
C ALA A 81 5.58 12.88 5.97
N PHE A 82 5.26 13.99 5.29
CA PHE A 82 4.29 14.00 4.18
C PHE A 82 4.69 13.10 3.01
N CYS A 83 5.96 12.67 2.90
CA CYS A 83 6.37 11.69 1.88
C CYS A 83 5.74 10.31 2.12
N HIS A 84 5.09 10.07 3.27
CA HIS A 84 4.33 8.83 3.52
C HIS A 84 3.02 8.79 2.72
N TYR A 85 2.51 9.93 2.28
CA TYR A 85 1.25 9.97 1.56
C TYR A 85 1.35 9.34 0.16
N GLY A 86 0.60 8.26 -0.07
CA GLY A 86 0.41 7.61 -1.38
C GLY A 86 -0.45 8.39 -2.38
N ILE A 87 -0.72 9.67 -2.14
CA ILE A 87 -1.58 10.54 -2.98
C ILE A 87 -0.79 11.56 -3.80
N GLY A 88 0.54 11.47 -3.84
CA GLY A 88 1.35 12.37 -4.68
C GLY A 88 1.07 12.15 -6.17
N THR A 89 1.08 13.22 -6.98
CA THR A 89 1.06 13.11 -8.45
C THR A 89 2.39 12.63 -9.02
N ILE A 90 3.45 12.72 -8.23
CA ILE A 90 4.72 12.06 -8.43
C ILE A 90 4.91 11.10 -7.26
N GLY A 91 5.30 9.86 -7.53
CA GLY A 91 5.58 8.85 -6.50
C GLY A 91 6.56 9.34 -5.42
N GLY A 92 6.32 8.92 -4.18
CA GLY A 92 7.19 9.25 -3.06
C GLY A 92 8.56 8.58 -3.17
N PRO A 93 9.62 9.15 -2.56
CA PRO A 93 10.97 8.55 -2.59
C PRO A 93 11.12 7.33 -1.65
N GLY A 94 10.09 6.99 -0.88
CA GLY A 94 10.07 5.88 0.10
C GLY A 94 11.00 6.09 1.31
N PHE A 95 10.68 5.47 2.45
CA PHE A 95 11.42 5.69 3.71
C PHE A 95 12.51 4.67 4.02
N GLY A 96 12.56 3.54 3.29
CA GLY A 96 13.68 2.61 3.36
C GLY A 96 13.27 1.15 3.22
N ALA A 97 14.15 0.35 2.63
CA ALA A 97 13.91 -1.07 2.39
C ALA A 97 13.74 -1.87 3.69
N TRP A 98 14.45 -1.46 4.75
CA TRP A 98 14.36 -2.11 6.06
C TRP A 98 13.01 -1.88 6.76
N ARG A 99 12.33 -0.75 6.52
CA ARG A 99 10.96 -0.51 7.02
C ARG A 99 9.97 -1.46 6.36
N GLU A 100 10.08 -1.61 5.04
CA GLU A 100 9.22 -2.54 4.30
C GLU A 100 9.45 -4.00 4.73
N LEU A 101 10.71 -4.40 4.94
CA LEU A 101 11.03 -5.72 5.52
C LEU A 101 10.41 -5.91 6.91
N ALA A 102 10.54 -4.90 7.78
CA ALA A 102 9.98 -4.94 9.12
C ALA A 102 8.45 -5.08 9.09
N ALA A 103 7.79 -4.36 8.18
CA ALA A 103 6.36 -4.48 7.95
C ALA A 103 5.96 -5.89 7.49
N HIS A 104 6.61 -6.46 6.47
CA HIS A 104 6.35 -7.84 6.03
C HIS A 104 6.64 -8.88 7.12
N THR A 105 7.64 -8.63 7.98
CA THR A 105 7.93 -9.49 9.13
C THR A 105 6.81 -9.42 10.16
N MET A 106 6.29 -8.22 10.46
CA MET A 106 5.16 -8.03 11.36
C MET A 106 3.91 -8.73 10.84
N THR A 107 3.55 -8.50 9.57
CA THR A 107 2.31 -9.03 8.99
C THR A 107 2.35 -10.56 8.82
N THR A 108 3.49 -11.10 8.38
CA THR A 108 3.72 -12.55 8.35
C THR A 108 3.54 -13.18 9.74
N ASN A 109 4.08 -12.56 10.78
CA ASN A 109 3.96 -13.09 12.15
C ASN A 109 2.50 -13.06 12.66
N TRP A 110 1.68 -12.08 12.25
CA TRP A 110 0.25 -12.07 12.59
C TRP A 110 -0.50 -13.26 11.97
N VAL A 111 -0.20 -13.60 10.72
CA VAL A 111 -0.81 -14.77 10.04
C VAL A 111 -0.33 -16.08 10.68
N ILE A 112 0.98 -16.20 10.96
CA ILE A 112 1.56 -17.37 11.61
C ILE A 112 0.98 -17.57 13.01
N ALA A 113 0.82 -16.50 13.80
CA ALA A 113 0.18 -16.56 15.11
C ALA A 113 -1.32 -16.91 15.03
N GLY A 114 -1.96 -16.61 13.89
CA GLY A 114 -3.40 -16.78 13.72
C GLY A 114 -4.20 -15.58 14.24
N ASP A 115 -3.55 -14.43 14.40
CA ASP A 115 -4.18 -13.20 14.85
C ASP A 115 -5.08 -12.60 13.75
N HIS A 116 -4.63 -12.66 12.49
CA HIS A 116 -5.36 -12.17 11.31
C HIS A 116 -4.78 -12.78 10.03
N ASP A 117 -5.65 -13.22 9.12
CA ASP A 117 -5.23 -13.92 7.90
C ASP A 117 -5.03 -13.02 6.68
N GLY A 118 -5.51 -11.77 6.73
CA GLY A 118 -5.60 -10.82 5.61
C GLY A 118 -4.27 -10.17 5.19
N PHE A 119 -3.18 -10.93 5.20
CA PHE A 119 -1.86 -10.49 4.75
C PHE A 119 -1.17 -11.60 3.97
N PRO A 120 -0.50 -11.34 2.83
CA PRO A 120 0.33 -12.33 2.17
C PRO A 120 1.51 -12.73 3.07
N LEU A 121 1.87 -14.02 3.08
CA LEU A 121 3.03 -14.51 3.83
C LEU A 121 4.34 -14.18 3.12
N MET A 122 5.32 -13.62 3.83
CA MET A 122 6.70 -13.58 3.35
C MET A 122 7.39 -14.90 3.66
N TYR A 123 7.79 -15.63 2.63
CA TYR A 123 8.51 -16.89 2.76
C TYR A 123 10.00 -16.69 3.03
N HIS A 124 10.62 -15.70 2.39
CA HIS A 124 12.05 -15.44 2.57
C HIS A 124 12.39 -14.01 2.17
N TRP A 125 13.59 -13.58 2.56
CA TRP A 125 14.18 -12.36 2.03
C TRP A 125 15.70 -12.50 1.99
N ARG A 126 16.35 -11.79 1.05
CA ARG A 126 17.82 -11.74 0.95
C ARG A 126 18.26 -10.41 0.37
N VAL A 127 19.42 -9.90 0.82
CA VAL A 127 20.11 -8.80 0.12
C VAL A 127 20.94 -9.41 -0.99
N ILE A 128 20.68 -9.01 -2.23
CA ILE A 128 21.39 -9.52 -3.41
C ILE A 128 22.09 -8.34 -4.11
N PRO A 129 23.36 -8.49 -4.52
CA PRO A 129 24.01 -7.51 -5.38
C PRO A 129 23.19 -7.23 -6.64
N ASP A 130 23.12 -5.97 -7.02
CA ASP A 130 22.40 -5.51 -8.20
C ASP A 130 23.36 -4.70 -9.06
N SER A 131 23.31 -4.86 -10.38
CA SER A 131 24.21 -4.17 -11.32
C SER A 131 23.85 -2.68 -11.49
N GLY A 132 22.96 -2.16 -10.65
CA GLY A 132 22.35 -0.85 -10.79
C GLY A 132 21.18 -0.91 -11.78
N ARG A 133 20.11 -0.20 -11.46
CA ARG A 133 18.90 -0.11 -12.31
C ARG A 133 18.54 1.38 -12.49
N PRO A 134 18.01 1.79 -13.66
CA PRO A 134 17.44 3.12 -13.81
C PRO A 134 16.45 3.43 -12.69
N LEU A 135 16.31 4.69 -12.30
CA LEU A 135 15.24 5.06 -11.37
C LEU A 135 13.87 4.67 -11.95
N PRO A 136 12.86 4.37 -11.11
CA PRO A 136 11.47 4.31 -11.55
C PRO A 136 11.10 5.58 -12.32
N GLU A 137 10.17 5.46 -13.27
CA GLU A 137 9.79 6.56 -14.17
C GLU A 137 9.39 7.83 -13.40
N GLU A 138 8.67 7.65 -12.28
CA GLU A 138 8.20 8.72 -11.41
C GLU A 138 9.35 9.52 -10.78
N LEU A 139 10.50 8.88 -10.57
CA LEU A 139 11.69 9.49 -9.97
C LEU A 139 12.79 9.79 -11.00
N ALA A 140 12.57 9.48 -12.28
CA ALA A 140 13.58 9.62 -13.33
C ALA A 140 13.99 11.09 -13.51
N ASP A 141 13.03 12.01 -13.47
CA ASP A 141 13.25 13.46 -13.40
C ASP A 141 13.43 13.90 -11.94
N VAL A 142 14.68 13.86 -11.47
CA VAL A 142 15.03 14.17 -10.08
C VAL A 142 14.72 15.62 -9.72
N GLU A 143 14.93 16.56 -10.64
CA GLU A 143 14.66 17.98 -10.38
C GLU A 143 13.17 18.20 -10.13
N ARG A 144 12.33 17.63 -11.01
CA ARG A 144 10.87 17.70 -10.88
C ARG A 144 10.38 16.99 -9.63
N ALA A 145 10.89 15.80 -9.31
CA ALA A 145 10.50 15.05 -8.13
C ALA A 145 10.89 15.79 -6.84
N VAL A 146 12.10 16.36 -6.77
CA VAL A 146 12.55 17.14 -5.61
C VAL A 146 11.70 18.40 -5.45
N ALA A 147 11.44 19.13 -6.53
CA ALA A 147 10.59 20.32 -6.48
C ALA A 147 9.18 19.99 -6.00
N TYR A 148 8.60 18.88 -6.47
CA TYR A 148 7.26 18.44 -6.08
C TYR A 148 7.16 18.12 -4.58
N TRP A 149 8.13 17.36 -4.06
CA TRP A 149 8.17 16.91 -2.66
C TRP A 149 8.80 17.94 -1.69
N GLY A 150 8.62 19.24 -1.97
CA GLY A 150 8.97 20.34 -1.06
C GLY A 150 10.37 20.94 -1.24
N GLY A 151 11.13 20.54 -2.27
CA GLY A 151 12.42 21.15 -2.63
C GLY A 151 13.59 20.86 -1.68
N GLY A 152 13.36 20.04 -0.64
CA GLY A 152 14.34 19.80 0.41
C GLY A 152 15.54 18.95 -0.05
N PRO A 153 16.76 19.20 0.47
CA PRO A 153 17.94 18.41 0.13
C PRO A 153 17.84 16.94 0.59
N ALA A 154 17.01 16.64 1.60
CA ALA A 154 16.75 15.27 2.06
C ALA A 154 16.15 14.39 0.96
N VAL A 155 15.11 14.90 0.27
CA VAL A 155 14.45 14.20 -0.84
C VAL A 155 15.45 13.93 -1.96
N ARG A 156 16.24 14.94 -2.35
CA ARG A 156 17.29 14.77 -3.37
C ARG A 156 18.30 13.69 -2.99
N ARG A 157 18.82 13.75 -1.76
CA ARG A 157 19.78 12.74 -1.27
C ARG A 157 19.21 11.34 -1.33
N ARG A 158 17.93 11.15 -0.99
CA ARG A 158 17.26 9.86 -1.08
C ARG A 158 17.17 9.37 -2.53
N ILE A 159 16.68 10.20 -3.44
CA ILE A 159 16.51 9.82 -4.85
C ILE A 159 17.86 9.49 -5.51
N GLU A 160 18.89 10.29 -5.25
CA GLU A 160 20.24 9.98 -5.78
C GLU A 160 20.84 8.71 -5.15
N ALA A 161 20.60 8.46 -3.86
CA ALA A 161 21.03 7.21 -3.24
C ALA A 161 20.31 5.98 -3.84
N LEU A 162 19.02 6.10 -4.16
CA LEU A 162 18.27 5.08 -4.89
C LEU A 162 18.90 4.82 -6.27
N ARG A 163 19.23 5.88 -7.01
CA ARG A 163 19.89 5.76 -8.32
C ARG A 163 21.24 5.06 -8.23
N GLN A 164 21.99 5.31 -7.17
CA GLN A 164 23.34 4.76 -6.95
C GLN A 164 23.33 3.37 -6.30
N SER A 165 22.17 2.81 -5.99
CA SER A 165 22.06 1.54 -5.27
C SER A 165 22.67 0.39 -6.08
N THR A 166 23.57 -0.36 -5.45
CA THR A 166 24.26 -1.53 -6.01
C THR A 166 23.78 -2.85 -5.39
N ALA A 167 22.67 -2.80 -4.67
CA ALA A 167 22.04 -3.96 -4.06
C ALA A 167 20.53 -3.76 -3.99
N SER A 168 19.83 -4.88 -3.95
CA SER A 168 18.39 -4.93 -3.75
C SER A 168 18.08 -5.86 -2.58
N LEU A 169 17.15 -5.44 -1.74
CA LEU A 169 16.45 -6.31 -0.82
C LEU A 169 15.38 -7.07 -1.61
N VAL A 170 15.54 -8.38 -1.73
CA VAL A 170 14.62 -9.25 -2.46
C VAL A 170 13.69 -9.92 -1.46
N LEU A 171 12.39 -9.68 -1.61
CA LEU A 171 11.32 -10.23 -0.80
C LEU A 171 10.60 -11.33 -1.58
N PHE A 172 10.49 -12.52 -1.00
CA PHE A 172 9.78 -13.67 -1.57
C PHE A 172 8.45 -13.83 -0.83
N LEU A 173 7.36 -13.53 -1.51
CA LEU A 173 6.03 -13.37 -0.96
C LEU A 173 5.05 -14.40 -1.53
N GLU A 174 4.01 -14.71 -0.78
CA GLU A 174 2.85 -15.45 -1.24
C GLU A 174 2.20 -14.76 -2.44
N TYR A 175 1.99 -15.51 -3.52
CA TYR A 175 1.32 -14.98 -4.70
C TYR A 175 -0.21 -15.08 -4.56
N ILE A 176 -0.87 -13.93 -4.53
CA ILE A 176 -2.33 -13.81 -4.65
C ILE A 176 -2.62 -13.19 -6.02
N PRO A 177 -3.38 -13.88 -6.91
CA PRO A 177 -3.40 -13.54 -8.34
C PRO A 177 -4.22 -12.31 -8.72
N GLN A 178 -5.17 -11.89 -7.87
CA GLN A 178 -6.09 -10.80 -8.21
C GLN A 178 -5.87 -9.63 -7.25
N ASN A 179 -5.69 -8.44 -7.80
CA ASN A 179 -5.88 -7.21 -7.05
C ASN A 179 -7.39 -6.93 -6.90
N LEU A 180 -7.75 -6.13 -5.91
CA LEU A 180 -9.12 -5.78 -5.60
C LEU A 180 -9.74 -4.91 -6.70
N HIS A 181 -8.96 -4.05 -7.34
CA HIS A 181 -9.44 -3.14 -8.40
C HIS A 181 -10.10 -3.93 -9.54
N ASP A 182 -9.36 -4.86 -10.12
CA ASP A 182 -9.82 -5.67 -11.25
C ASP A 182 -10.93 -6.65 -10.83
N TRP A 183 -10.75 -7.29 -9.67
CA TRP A 183 -11.73 -8.25 -9.17
C TRP A 183 -13.09 -7.60 -8.91
N LEU A 184 -13.10 -6.42 -8.26
CA LEU A 184 -14.34 -5.70 -7.98
C LEU A 184 -15.00 -5.22 -9.27
N GLY A 185 -14.21 -4.78 -10.26
CA GLY A 185 -14.71 -4.44 -11.60
C GLY A 185 -15.52 -5.57 -12.25
N VAL A 186 -15.00 -6.81 -12.16
CA VAL A 186 -15.72 -8.00 -12.65
C VAL A 186 -17.01 -8.24 -11.87
N GLN A 187 -17.03 -8.05 -10.55
CA GLN A 187 -18.23 -8.26 -9.75
C GLN A 187 -19.31 -7.21 -10.03
N ILE A 188 -18.93 -5.94 -10.19
CA ILE A 188 -19.87 -4.87 -10.56
C ILE A 188 -20.48 -5.15 -11.94
N GLY A 189 -19.67 -5.57 -12.92
CA GLY A 189 -20.14 -5.91 -14.26
C GLY A 189 -21.01 -7.18 -14.34
N ALA A 190 -21.03 -8.00 -13.29
CA ALA A 190 -21.79 -9.26 -13.25
C ALA A 190 -23.27 -9.08 -12.83
N GLY A 191 -23.68 -7.86 -12.43
CA GLY A 191 -25.05 -7.49 -12.11
C GLY A 191 -25.29 -7.22 -10.61
N ASP A 192 -26.45 -6.66 -10.31
CA ASP A 192 -26.81 -6.08 -9.01
C ASP A 192 -26.52 -6.98 -7.80
N GLU A 193 -26.97 -8.23 -7.82
CA GLU A 193 -26.74 -9.14 -6.70
C GLU A 193 -25.26 -9.44 -6.44
N ALA A 194 -24.44 -9.50 -7.51
CA ALA A 194 -23.00 -9.72 -7.39
C ALA A 194 -22.33 -8.45 -6.85
N ALA A 195 -22.74 -7.28 -7.34
CA ALA A 195 -22.27 -5.99 -6.86
C ALA A 195 -22.56 -5.80 -5.37
N GLU A 196 -23.77 -6.12 -4.90
CA GLU A 196 -24.14 -6.01 -3.47
C GLU A 196 -23.26 -6.89 -2.59
N ARG A 197 -23.12 -8.18 -2.94
CA ARG A 197 -22.29 -9.12 -2.17
C ARG A 197 -20.82 -8.71 -2.15
N ALA A 198 -20.31 -8.25 -3.28
CA ALA A 198 -18.92 -7.82 -3.39
C ALA A 198 -18.66 -6.54 -2.57
N CYS A 199 -19.53 -5.53 -2.68
CA CYS A 199 -19.40 -4.30 -1.91
C CYS A 199 -19.48 -4.57 -0.40
N ALA A 200 -20.40 -5.43 0.04
CA ALA A 200 -20.50 -5.80 1.45
C ALA A 200 -19.23 -6.50 1.96
N MET A 201 -18.70 -7.48 1.20
CA MET A 201 -17.45 -8.15 1.57
C MET A 201 -16.27 -7.18 1.63
N VAL A 202 -16.15 -6.29 0.65
CA VAL A 202 -15.08 -5.29 0.60
C VAL A 202 -15.17 -4.34 1.78
N ASP A 203 -16.36 -3.83 2.11
CA ASP A 203 -16.58 -2.93 3.23
C ASP A 203 -16.17 -3.59 4.57
N ASP A 204 -16.66 -4.81 4.81
CA ASP A 204 -16.39 -5.56 6.04
C ASP A 204 -14.89 -5.88 6.19
N GLU A 205 -14.24 -6.35 5.13
CA GLU A 205 -12.83 -6.75 5.16
C GLU A 205 -11.88 -5.55 5.20
N LEU A 206 -12.26 -4.41 4.60
CA LEU A 206 -11.53 -3.14 4.75
C LEU A 206 -11.57 -2.69 6.20
N GLU A 207 -12.75 -2.63 6.82
CA GLU A 207 -12.86 -2.22 8.23
C GLU A 207 -12.12 -3.19 9.14
N ALA A 208 -12.26 -4.50 8.94
CA ALA A 208 -11.58 -5.51 9.77
C ALA A 208 -10.05 -5.39 9.70
N GLY A 209 -9.48 -5.36 8.49
CA GLY A 209 -8.03 -5.32 8.31
C GLY A 209 -7.40 -4.01 8.74
N LEU A 210 -8.00 -2.87 8.38
CA LEU A 210 -7.50 -1.56 8.80
C LEU A 210 -7.63 -1.35 10.31
N SER A 211 -8.74 -1.80 10.92
CA SER A 211 -8.88 -1.79 12.38
C SER A 211 -7.81 -2.62 13.07
N PHE A 212 -7.54 -3.81 12.53
CA PHE A 212 -6.54 -4.71 13.08
C PHE A 212 -5.13 -4.10 13.04
N MET A 213 -4.74 -3.49 11.92
CA MET A 213 -3.48 -2.78 11.77
C MET A 213 -3.37 -1.59 12.74
N ASN A 214 -4.38 -0.72 12.76
CA ASN A 214 -4.38 0.49 13.59
C ASN A 214 -4.33 0.16 15.09
N ALA A 215 -5.01 -0.92 15.51
CA ALA A 215 -4.98 -1.40 16.90
C ALA A 215 -3.59 -1.89 17.34
N ARG A 216 -2.73 -2.27 16.39
CA ARG A 216 -1.35 -2.73 16.64
C ARG A 216 -0.30 -1.65 16.38
N GLY A 217 -0.76 -0.41 16.17
CA GLY A 217 0.11 0.73 15.92
C GLY A 217 0.76 0.70 14.54
N PHE A 218 0.08 0.14 13.53
CA PHE A 218 0.56 0.07 12.15
C PHE A 218 -0.39 0.82 11.23
N LEU A 219 0.15 1.68 10.37
CA LEU A 219 -0.57 2.44 9.35
C LEU A 219 0.04 2.15 7.97
N HIS A 220 -0.81 1.86 7.00
CA HIS A 220 -0.43 1.43 5.66
C HIS A 220 -0.08 2.60 4.71
N PHE A 221 -0.82 3.70 4.80
CA PHE A 221 -0.73 4.92 4.00
C PHE A 221 -0.98 4.81 2.48
N ASP A 222 -1.18 3.60 1.97
CA ASP A 222 -1.25 3.33 0.52
C ASP A 222 -2.18 2.16 0.16
N ALA A 223 -3.29 2.02 0.90
CA ALA A 223 -4.24 0.92 0.76
C ALA A 223 -5.22 1.13 -0.41
N HIS A 224 -4.72 1.46 -1.61
CA HIS A 224 -5.54 1.55 -2.81
C HIS A 224 -5.83 0.15 -3.38
N PHE A 225 -6.82 0.01 -4.25
CA PHE A 225 -7.32 -1.31 -4.63
C PHE A 225 -6.38 -2.13 -5.52
N GLU A 226 -5.32 -1.52 -6.05
CA GLU A 226 -4.22 -2.25 -6.70
C GLU A 226 -3.21 -2.82 -5.68
N ASN A 227 -3.09 -2.21 -4.50
CA ASN A 227 -2.25 -2.68 -3.37
C ASN A 227 -3.02 -3.56 -2.37
N ILE A 228 -4.29 -3.84 -2.65
CA ILE A 228 -5.09 -4.82 -1.90
C ILE A 228 -5.36 -5.98 -2.84
N LEU A 229 -5.00 -7.19 -2.41
CA LEU A 229 -5.24 -8.41 -3.16
C LEU A 229 -6.49 -9.14 -2.63
N THR A 230 -7.06 -10.04 -3.41
CA THR A 230 -8.23 -10.82 -3.01
C THR A 230 -8.23 -12.21 -3.64
N ASP A 231 -8.81 -13.17 -2.94
CA ASP A 231 -9.17 -14.49 -3.49
C ASP A 231 -10.69 -14.61 -3.74
N GLY A 232 -11.39 -13.47 -3.71
CA GLY A 232 -12.85 -13.35 -3.81
C GLY A 232 -13.59 -13.65 -2.51
N ARG A 233 -12.89 -14.01 -1.43
CA ARG A 233 -13.49 -14.30 -0.11
C ARG A 233 -12.99 -13.40 1.00
N ARG A 234 -11.82 -12.79 0.84
CA ARG A 234 -11.18 -11.90 1.83
C ARG A 234 -10.20 -10.96 1.15
N LEU A 235 -9.81 -9.91 1.86
CA LEU A 235 -8.79 -8.97 1.40
C LEU A 235 -7.42 -9.28 2.01
N PHE A 236 -6.38 -8.98 1.24
CA PHE A 236 -4.98 -9.11 1.64
C PHE A 236 -4.28 -7.77 1.41
N PHE A 237 -3.90 -7.10 2.49
CA PHE A 237 -3.17 -5.84 2.41
C PHE A 237 -1.70 -6.11 2.08
N THR A 238 -1.15 -5.45 1.07
CA THR A 238 0.24 -5.61 0.61
C THR A 238 0.84 -4.26 0.22
N ASP A 239 2.12 -4.28 -0.13
CA ASP A 239 2.93 -3.09 -0.42
C ASP A 239 3.04 -2.13 0.76
N TYR A 240 4.05 -2.36 1.58
CA TYR A 240 4.29 -1.56 2.78
C TYR A 240 5.39 -0.51 2.58
N GLY A 241 5.67 -0.11 1.34
CA GLY A 241 6.74 0.85 1.02
C GLY A 241 6.53 2.24 1.67
N LEU A 242 5.28 2.58 1.98
CA LEU A 242 4.89 3.82 2.65
C LEU A 242 4.39 3.63 4.08
N ALA A 243 4.38 2.39 4.59
CA ALA A 243 3.85 2.10 5.90
C ALA A 243 4.69 2.73 7.03
N ILE A 244 4.02 3.07 8.13
CA ILE A 244 4.63 3.58 9.36
C ILE A 244 4.06 2.82 10.56
N SER A 245 4.90 2.58 11.55
CA SER A 245 4.53 1.83 12.75
C SER A 245 5.09 2.50 13.98
N SER A 246 4.29 2.53 15.05
CA SER A 246 4.73 2.99 16.38
C SER A 246 5.83 2.10 16.98
N ARG A 247 6.15 0.97 16.34
CA ARG A 247 7.26 0.06 16.71
C ARG A 247 8.55 0.35 15.93
N PHE A 248 8.52 1.27 14.96
CA PHE A 248 9.72 1.71 14.27
C PHE A 248 10.51 2.70 15.14
N ASP A 249 11.78 2.89 14.79
CA ASP A 249 12.64 3.92 15.36
C ASP A 249 12.25 5.30 14.78
N LEU A 250 11.15 5.86 15.28
CA LEU A 250 10.58 7.10 14.79
C LEU A 250 11.27 8.31 15.40
N ALA A 251 11.64 9.28 14.55
CA ALA A 251 11.94 10.62 15.03
C ALA A 251 10.68 11.28 15.62
N ARG A 252 10.85 12.35 16.40
CA ARG A 252 9.74 13.00 17.11
C ARG A 252 8.64 13.48 16.16
N ASP A 253 9.04 14.10 15.06
CA ASP A 253 8.13 14.56 14.00
C ASP A 253 7.38 13.41 13.33
N GLU A 254 8.02 12.25 13.12
CA GLU A 254 7.35 11.06 12.61
C GLU A 254 6.36 10.46 13.63
N ALA A 255 6.69 10.50 14.92
CA ALA A 255 5.78 10.05 15.98
C ALA A 255 4.55 10.97 16.11
N ASP A 256 4.76 12.29 16.07
CA ASP A 256 3.68 13.28 16.05
C ASP A 256 2.80 13.08 14.79
N PHE A 257 3.42 12.87 13.63
CA PHE A 257 2.71 12.54 12.38
C PHE A 257 1.91 11.24 12.52
N PHE A 258 2.48 10.18 13.07
CA PHE A 258 1.78 8.91 13.31
C PHE A 258 0.52 9.11 14.16
N ASP A 259 0.63 9.85 15.26
CA ASP A 259 -0.48 10.09 16.19
C ASP A 259 -1.61 10.93 15.56
N GLU A 260 -1.26 11.90 14.72
CA GLU A 260 -2.21 12.70 13.95
C GLU A 260 -2.93 11.91 12.83
N HIS A 261 -2.38 10.77 12.40
CA HIS A 261 -2.85 10.01 11.24
C HIS A 261 -3.44 8.63 11.56
N ARG A 262 -3.76 8.36 12.83
CA ARG A 262 -4.29 7.06 13.26
C ARG A 262 -5.61 6.62 12.59
N THR A 263 -6.33 7.54 11.96
CA THR A 263 -7.55 7.24 11.19
C THR A 263 -7.36 7.33 9.68
N TYR A 264 -6.14 7.68 9.22
CA TYR A 264 -5.86 8.00 7.83
C TYR A 264 -6.25 6.84 6.90
N ASP A 265 -5.80 5.61 7.16
CA ASP A 265 -6.07 4.49 6.25
C ASP A 265 -7.55 4.18 6.07
N ARG A 266 -8.34 4.28 7.14
CA ARG A 266 -9.81 4.08 7.06
C ARG A 266 -10.45 5.16 6.20
N CYS A 267 -10.05 6.41 6.39
CA CYS A 267 -10.54 7.53 5.57
C CYS A 267 -10.06 7.40 4.12
N TYR A 268 -8.82 6.96 3.92
CA TYR A 268 -8.23 6.72 2.61
C TYR A 268 -8.99 5.64 1.85
N ALA A 269 -9.22 4.47 2.48
CA ALA A 269 -9.94 3.35 1.88
C ALA A 269 -11.40 3.70 1.58
N ALA A 270 -12.12 4.36 2.49
CA ALA A 270 -13.48 4.83 2.25
C ALA A 270 -13.54 5.82 1.08
N THR A 271 -12.60 6.78 1.04
CA THR A 271 -12.48 7.73 -0.07
C THR A 271 -12.21 7.00 -1.38
N HIS A 272 -11.29 6.04 -1.39
CA HIS A 272 -10.96 5.27 -2.57
C HIS A 272 -12.16 4.44 -3.05
N LEU A 273 -12.89 3.77 -2.15
CA LEU A 273 -14.08 2.99 -2.46
C LEU A 273 -15.17 3.83 -3.11
N VAL A 274 -15.52 4.97 -2.52
CA VAL A 274 -16.53 5.89 -3.07
C VAL A 274 -16.12 6.38 -4.46
N ASN A 275 -14.87 6.84 -4.61
CA ASN A 275 -14.39 7.34 -5.89
C ASN A 275 -14.30 6.25 -6.96
N TRP A 276 -13.93 5.02 -6.57
CA TRP A 276 -13.85 3.87 -7.47
C TRP A 276 -15.25 3.47 -7.95
N LEU A 277 -16.23 3.36 -7.03
CA LEU A 277 -17.62 3.01 -7.36
C LEU A 277 -18.29 4.08 -8.23
N ALA A 278 -18.02 5.37 -7.99
CA ALA A 278 -18.52 6.45 -8.85
C ALA A 278 -18.09 6.26 -10.32
N VAL A 279 -16.84 5.83 -10.55
CA VAL A 279 -16.35 5.54 -11.90
C VAL A 279 -16.95 4.23 -12.43
N ALA A 280 -16.91 3.16 -11.64
CA ALA A 280 -17.34 1.84 -12.09
C ALA A 280 -18.83 1.76 -12.42
N LEU A 281 -19.68 2.46 -11.65
CA LEU A 281 -21.14 2.43 -11.80
C LEU A 281 -21.67 3.50 -12.74
N HIS A 282 -21.04 4.69 -12.77
CA HIS A 282 -21.58 5.86 -13.49
C HIS A 282 -20.64 6.42 -14.56
N GLY A 283 -19.43 5.86 -14.72
CA GLY A 283 -18.46 6.34 -15.72
C GLY A 283 -17.96 7.75 -15.45
N CYS A 284 -18.04 8.25 -14.20
CA CYS A 284 -17.73 9.64 -13.89
C CYS A 284 -16.30 10.04 -14.29
N THR A 285 -16.19 11.11 -15.06
CA THR A 285 -14.94 11.86 -15.25
C THR A 285 -14.44 12.45 -13.92
N PRO A 286 -13.17 12.91 -13.83
CA PRO A 286 -12.66 13.51 -12.60
C PRO A 286 -13.51 14.68 -12.06
N GLU A 287 -14.05 15.52 -12.95
CA GLU A 287 -14.90 16.65 -12.59
C GLU A 287 -16.28 16.20 -12.10
N GLU A 288 -16.92 15.27 -12.81
CA GLU A 288 -18.23 14.70 -12.44
C GLU A 288 -18.14 13.94 -11.11
N ARG A 289 -17.01 13.30 -10.84
CA ARG A 289 -16.79 12.56 -9.60
C ARG A 289 -16.91 13.46 -8.38
N LYS A 290 -16.38 14.70 -8.44
CA LYS A 290 -16.54 15.66 -7.32
C LYS A 290 -18.01 15.98 -7.09
N VAL A 291 -18.77 16.23 -8.15
CA VAL A 291 -20.20 16.54 -8.07
C VAL A 291 -20.98 15.36 -7.49
N PHE A 292 -20.70 14.16 -7.98
CA PHE A 292 -21.31 12.91 -7.50
C PHE A 292 -21.06 12.68 -6.01
N VAL A 293 -19.80 12.80 -5.57
CA VAL A 293 -19.42 12.61 -4.16
C VAL A 293 -20.10 13.65 -3.28
N ASN A 294 -20.15 14.92 -3.71
CA ASN A 294 -20.82 15.97 -2.94
C ASN A 294 -22.32 15.74 -2.82
N ALA A 295 -23.01 15.31 -3.88
CA ALA A 295 -24.43 14.98 -3.83
C ALA A 295 -24.70 13.82 -2.85
N CYS A 296 -23.89 12.75 -2.90
CA CYS A 296 -23.98 11.65 -1.95
C CYS A 296 -23.71 12.11 -0.50
N ALA A 297 -22.74 13.02 -0.30
CA ALA A 297 -22.42 13.58 1.00
C ALA A 297 -23.55 14.44 1.59
N GLU A 298 -24.39 15.03 0.74
CA GLU A 298 -25.62 15.75 1.13
C GLU A 298 -26.81 14.80 1.39
N GLY A 299 -26.60 13.48 1.29
CA GLY A 299 -27.61 12.46 1.56
C GLY A 299 -28.45 12.08 0.33
N VAL A 300 -28.08 12.52 -0.87
CA VAL A 300 -28.78 12.14 -2.11
C VAL A 300 -28.27 10.75 -2.54
N PRO A 301 -29.11 9.69 -2.49
CA PRO A 301 -28.69 8.37 -2.91
C PRO A 301 -28.53 8.33 -4.44
N PRO A 302 -27.49 7.67 -4.97
CA PRO A 302 -27.34 7.49 -6.41
C PRO A 302 -28.43 6.57 -6.98
N GLU A 303 -28.90 6.89 -8.19
CA GLU A 303 -29.90 6.10 -8.92
C GLU A 303 -29.24 4.97 -9.73
N GLY A 304 -30.01 3.93 -10.05
CA GLY A 304 -29.55 2.85 -10.93
C GLY A 304 -28.51 1.91 -10.30
N VAL A 305 -28.42 1.89 -8.97
CA VAL A 305 -27.56 0.98 -8.20
C VAL A 305 -28.38 0.29 -7.11
N PRO A 306 -27.92 -0.87 -6.61
CA PRO A 306 -28.63 -1.56 -5.54
C PRO A 306 -28.69 -0.73 -4.25
N ALA A 307 -29.76 -0.90 -3.47
CA ALA A 307 -30.04 -0.07 -2.29
C ALA A 307 -28.92 -0.13 -1.22
N SER A 308 -28.31 -1.29 -1.04
CA SER A 308 -27.20 -1.46 -0.10
C SER A 308 -25.93 -0.70 -0.54
N VAL A 309 -25.65 -0.68 -1.85
CA VAL A 309 -24.52 0.06 -2.43
C VAL A 309 -24.76 1.57 -2.37
N ALA A 310 -26.00 2.02 -2.64
CA ALA A 310 -26.38 3.42 -2.48
C ALA A 310 -26.21 3.89 -1.02
N ALA A 311 -26.62 3.06 -0.05
CA ALA A 311 -26.45 3.37 1.37
C ALA A 311 -24.98 3.47 1.78
N LEU A 312 -24.12 2.57 1.28
CA LEU A 312 -22.68 2.62 1.50
C LEU A 312 -22.09 3.93 0.94
N LEU A 313 -22.44 4.30 -0.29
CA LEU A 313 -21.97 5.53 -0.93
C LEU A 313 -22.37 6.77 -0.14
N VAL A 314 -23.63 6.88 0.28
CA VAL A 314 -24.11 7.99 1.10
C VAL A 314 -23.40 8.04 2.47
N ARG A 315 -23.14 6.89 3.09
CA ARG A 315 -22.44 6.79 4.39
C ARG A 315 -21.02 7.33 4.31
N ASP A 316 -20.28 6.97 3.26
CA ASP A 316 -18.83 7.24 3.17
C ASP A 316 -18.51 8.53 2.38
N ALA A 317 -19.45 9.03 1.59
CA ALA A 317 -19.25 10.24 0.77
C ALA A 317 -18.83 11.48 1.56
N PRO A 318 -19.32 11.78 2.78
CA PRO A 318 -18.84 12.93 3.56
C PRO A 318 -17.33 12.85 3.86
N VAL A 319 -16.82 11.65 4.15
CA VAL A 319 -15.37 11.43 4.35
C VAL A 319 -14.63 11.59 3.02
N ALA A 320 -15.17 11.00 1.95
CA ALA A 320 -14.58 11.09 0.63
C ALA A 320 -14.50 12.54 0.10
N ALA A 321 -15.50 13.38 0.38
CA ALA A 321 -15.51 14.79 0.03
C ALA A 321 -14.38 15.55 0.75
N ALA A 322 -14.29 15.40 2.08
CA ALA A 322 -13.26 16.07 2.88
C ALA A 322 -11.84 15.63 2.50
N MET A 323 -11.63 14.32 2.30
CA MET A 323 -10.34 13.79 1.86
C MET A 323 -10.02 14.19 0.43
N GLY A 324 -11.01 14.25 -0.46
CA GLY A 324 -10.83 14.68 -1.85
C GLY A 324 -10.39 16.15 -1.98
N ASP A 325 -10.91 17.04 -1.14
CA ASP A 325 -10.43 18.43 -1.06
C ASP A 325 -9.00 18.48 -0.50
N PHE A 326 -8.71 17.72 0.56
CA PHE A 326 -7.34 17.57 1.09
C PHE A 326 -6.36 17.05 0.03
N TYR A 327 -6.73 16.04 -0.76
CA TYR A 327 -5.87 15.49 -1.82
C TYR A 327 -5.55 16.53 -2.89
N ARG A 328 -6.55 17.31 -3.31
CA ARG A 328 -6.37 18.34 -4.33
C ARG A 328 -5.42 19.43 -3.84
N GLU A 329 -5.66 19.95 -2.64
CA GLU A 329 -4.80 20.98 -2.03
C GLU A 329 -3.39 20.42 -1.80
N PHE A 330 -3.29 19.18 -1.31
CA PHE A 330 -2.01 18.49 -1.13
C PHE A 330 -1.26 18.30 -2.45
N GLN A 331 -1.94 17.98 -3.55
CA GLN A 331 -1.32 17.70 -4.84
C GLN A 331 -0.94 18.98 -5.59
N GLN A 332 -1.77 20.02 -5.52
CA GLN A 332 -1.68 21.18 -6.40
C GLN A 332 -1.10 22.41 -5.70
N GLU A 333 -1.32 22.56 -4.39
CA GLU A 333 -1.01 23.80 -3.68
C GLU A 333 0.18 23.62 -2.72
N SER A 334 0.08 22.73 -1.74
CA SER A 334 1.10 22.60 -0.69
C SER A 334 1.29 21.18 -0.18
N ARG A 335 2.54 20.78 0.05
CA ARG A 335 2.87 19.51 0.74
C ARG A 335 2.74 19.59 2.27
N GLU A 336 2.44 20.78 2.78
CA GLU A 336 2.16 21.05 4.20
C GLU A 336 0.66 21.15 4.51
N THR A 337 -0.21 20.90 3.51
CA THR A 337 -1.66 20.84 3.72
C THR A 337 -1.97 19.89 4.86
N ARG A 338 -2.81 20.32 5.80
CA ARG A 338 -3.12 19.54 7.00
C ARG A 338 -4.18 18.48 6.71
N HIS A 339 -3.96 17.27 7.20
CA HIS A 339 -4.96 16.21 7.16
C HIS A 339 -6.27 16.65 7.87
N PRO A 340 -7.45 16.47 7.25
CA PRO A 340 -8.73 17.00 7.74
C PRO A 340 -9.33 16.23 8.93
N LEU A 341 -8.50 15.80 9.89
CA LEU A 341 -8.91 14.98 11.04
C LEU A 341 -10.06 15.59 11.84
N VAL A 342 -10.00 16.90 12.10
CA VAL A 342 -11.01 17.62 12.90
C VAL A 342 -12.36 17.64 12.19
N ALA A 343 -12.36 17.86 10.87
CA ALA A 343 -13.58 17.87 10.07
C ALA A 343 -14.23 16.46 10.07
N ILE A 344 -13.43 15.43 9.79
CA ILE A 344 -13.88 14.03 9.76
C ILE A 344 -14.39 13.58 11.15
N SER A 345 -13.71 13.97 12.22
CA SER A 345 -14.11 13.61 13.60
C SER A 345 -15.45 14.22 14.02
N ARG A 346 -15.82 15.39 13.48
CA ARG A 346 -17.12 16.02 13.74
C ARG A 346 -18.26 15.31 13.00
N MET A 347 -17.99 14.80 11.81
CA MET A 347 -18.96 14.04 11.01
C MET A 347 -19.38 12.75 11.74
N LYS A 348 -18.40 11.99 12.27
CA LYS A 348 -18.65 10.74 13.03
C LYS A 348 -19.41 10.92 14.34
N ARG A 349 -19.52 12.14 14.87
CA ARG A 349 -20.29 12.45 16.09
C ARG A 349 -21.73 12.86 15.79
N SER A 350 -22.06 13.12 14.52
CA SER A 350 -23.35 13.66 14.08
C SER A 350 -24.26 12.60 13.44
N THR A 351 -23.77 11.35 13.34
CA THR A 351 -24.44 10.14 12.87
C THR A 351 -24.66 9.18 14.05
#